data_AF-A0A7X1TX51-F1
#
_entry.id   AF-A0A7X1TX51-F1
#
_cell.length_a   1.000
_cell.length_b   1.000
_cell.length_c   1.000
_cell.angle_alpha   90.00
_cell.angle_beta   90.00
_cell.angle_gamma   90.00
#
_symmetry.space_group_name_H-M   'P 1'
#
loop_
_entity.id
_entity.type
_entity.pdbx_description
1 polymer ?
#
loop_
_entity_poly.entity_id
_entity_poly.type
_entity_poly.pdbx_seq_one_letter_code
_entity_poly.pdbx_strand_id
1 'polypeptide(L)'
;MSLIGSAQAASAAYPVKPVRMVVPFSPGASTDTVARMLAQKLTETWRQQIVVDNRAGAGGSLGAELVARAQPDGYTLLVTNPGPSLNSILLRRKPTYGFRDFTPVIYIGSAPLILVANPR
;
A
#
# COMPACT_ATOMS: atom_id res chain seq x y z
N MET A 1 38.11 -23.50 26.22
CA MET A 1 37.72 -22.50 25.19
C MET A 1 36.39 -22.94 24.60
N SER A 2 35.28 -22.43 25.12
CA SER A 2 33.93 -22.76 24.62
C SER A 2 33.66 -22.03 23.31
N LEU A 3 33.24 -22.80 22.30
CA LEU A 3 32.72 -22.28 21.04
C LEU A 3 31.37 -21.60 21.32
N ILE A 4 31.31 -20.29 21.11
CA ILE A 4 30.06 -19.52 21.10
C ILE A 4 29.37 -19.85 19.77
N GLY A 5 28.34 -20.68 19.82
CA GLY A 5 27.50 -20.98 18.66
C GLY A 5 26.74 -19.73 18.24
N SER A 6 27.02 -19.23 17.04
CA SER A 6 26.21 -18.21 16.37
C SER A 6 24.81 -18.77 16.16
N ALA A 7 23.85 -18.33 16.97
CA ALA A 7 22.44 -18.55 16.66
C ALA A 7 22.14 -17.79 15.38
N GLN A 8 22.03 -18.51 14.26
CA GLN A 8 21.44 -18.00 13.04
C GLN A 8 20.02 -17.53 13.44
N ALA A 9 19.80 -16.22 13.53
CA ALA A 9 18.45 -15.70 13.67
C ALA A 9 17.69 -16.17 12.43
N ALA A 10 16.90 -17.24 12.57
CA ALA A 10 15.96 -17.63 11.55
C ALA A 10 15.09 -16.40 11.30
N SER A 11 15.24 -15.78 10.13
CA SER A 11 14.34 -14.73 9.67
C SER A 11 12.94 -15.27 9.91
N ALA A 12 12.22 -14.72 10.89
CA ALA A 12 10.86 -15.14 11.17
C ALA A 12 10.10 -15.09 9.84
N ALA A 13 9.37 -16.15 9.50
CA ALA A 13 8.66 -16.23 8.24
C ALA A 13 7.66 -15.06 8.16
N TYR A 14 7.96 -14.05 7.35
CA TYR A 14 7.07 -12.93 7.16
C TYR A 14 5.85 -13.39 6.34
N PRO A 15 4.63 -12.92 6.64
CA PRO A 15 4.23 -12.16 7.84
C PRO A 15 3.93 -13.07 9.05
N VAL A 16 4.15 -12.58 10.28
CA VAL A 16 3.78 -13.26 11.55
C VAL A 16 2.63 -12.59 12.29
N LYS A 17 2.11 -11.49 11.76
CA LYS A 17 0.97 -10.73 12.29
C LYS A 17 0.18 -10.13 11.12
N PRO A 18 -1.04 -9.61 11.34
CA PRO A 18 -1.80 -8.97 10.27
C PRO A 18 -1.03 -7.83 9.59
N VAL A 19 -1.18 -7.74 8.27
CA VAL A 19 -0.59 -6.68 7.44
C VAL A 19 -1.67 -5.66 7.10
N ARG A 20 -1.36 -4.38 7.30
CA ARG A 20 -2.24 -3.27 6.94
C ARG A 20 -1.98 -2.85 5.49
N MET A 21 -3.03 -2.87 4.68
CA MET A 21 -3.02 -2.43 3.29
C MET A 21 -3.77 -1.10 3.18
N VAL A 22 -3.02 -0.01 3.06
CA VAL A 22 -3.58 1.34 2.94
C VAL A 22 -3.99 1.60 1.50
N VAL A 23 -5.25 2.00 1.32
CA VAL A 23 -5.82 2.45 0.06
C VAL A 23 -6.14 3.94 0.19
N PRO A 24 -5.47 4.84 -0.57
CA PRO A 24 -5.61 6.28 -0.38
C PRO A 24 -6.88 6.87 -1.05
N PHE A 25 -7.94 6.08 -1.15
CA PHE A 25 -9.20 6.42 -1.82
C PHE A 25 -10.41 5.91 -1.03
N SER A 26 -11.58 6.44 -1.33
CA SER A 26 -12.84 6.03 -0.69
C SER A 26 -13.14 4.53 -0.91
N PRO A 27 -13.80 3.86 0.04
CA PRO A 27 -14.30 2.50 -0.16
C PRO A 27 -15.17 2.40 -1.42
N GLY A 28 -15.05 1.29 -2.16
CA GLY A 28 -15.77 1.07 -3.41
C GLY A 28 -15.17 1.75 -4.65
N ALA A 29 -14.12 2.58 -4.50
CA ALA A 29 -13.35 3.05 -5.64
C ALA A 29 -12.65 1.88 -6.38
N SER A 30 -12.24 2.10 -7.62
CA SER A 30 -11.57 1.07 -8.44
C SER A 30 -10.35 0.47 -7.73
N THR A 31 -9.50 1.30 -7.12
CA THR A 31 -8.33 0.83 -6.35
C THR A 31 -8.72 0.03 -5.11
N ASP A 32 -9.79 0.39 -4.40
CA ASP A 32 -10.28 -0.37 -3.23
C ASP A 32 -10.76 -1.76 -3.63
N THR A 33 -11.48 -1.85 -4.76
CA THR A 33 -11.97 -3.13 -5.30
C THR A 33 -10.80 -4.08 -5.57
N VAL A 34 -9.78 -3.60 -6.29
CA VAL A 34 -8.58 -4.39 -6.59
C VAL A 34 -7.80 -4.75 -5.32
N ALA A 35 -7.66 -3.82 -4.38
CA ALA A 35 -6.99 -4.06 -3.11
C ALA A 35 -7.65 -5.18 -2.29
N ARG A 36 -8.99 -5.23 -2.24
CA ARG A 36 -9.74 -6.28 -1.54
C ARG A 36 -9.57 -7.64 -2.20
N MET A 37 -9.56 -7.71 -3.53
CA MET A 37 -9.26 -8.95 -4.25
C MET A 37 -7.86 -9.49 -3.92
N LEU A 38 -6.87 -8.59 -3.90
CA LEU A 38 -5.50 -8.94 -3.54
C LEU A 38 -5.39 -9.37 -2.07
N ALA A 39 -6.01 -8.61 -1.16
CA ALA A 39 -6.02 -8.88 0.27
C ALA A 39 -6.58 -10.27 0.60
N GLN A 40 -7.67 -10.68 -0.06
CA GLN A 40 -8.24 -12.01 0.09
C GLN A 40 -7.22 -13.09 -0.30
N LYS A 41 -6.62 -12.98 -1.50
CA LYS A 41 -5.65 -13.99 -2.00
C LYS A 41 -4.37 -14.06 -1.19
N LEU A 42 -3.86 -12.92 -0.74
CA LEU A 42 -2.71 -12.89 0.16
C LEU A 42 -3.03 -13.48 1.52
N THR A 43 -4.24 -13.24 2.05
CA THR A 43 -4.67 -13.86 3.31
C THR A 43 -4.70 -15.39 3.20
N GLU A 44 -5.26 -15.92 2.11
CA GLU A 44 -5.27 -17.37 1.81
C GLU A 44 -3.84 -17.93 1.73
N THR A 45 -2.92 -17.20 1.11
CA THR A 45 -1.54 -17.65 0.84
C THR A 45 -0.64 -17.55 2.08
N TRP A 46 -0.65 -16.41 2.76
CA TRP A 46 0.21 -16.12 3.90
C TRP A 46 -0.33 -16.64 5.23
N ARG A 47 -1.60 -17.04 5.27
CA ARG A 47 -2.29 -17.44 6.50
C ARG A 47 -2.22 -16.37 7.60
N GLN A 48 -2.12 -15.11 7.18
CA GLN A 48 -2.18 -13.92 8.02
C GLN A 48 -3.15 -12.93 7.37
N GLN A 49 -3.94 -12.27 8.20
CA GLN A 49 -4.96 -11.36 7.71
C GLN A 49 -4.34 -10.13 7.05
N ILE A 50 -4.84 -9.78 5.87
CA ILE A 50 -4.62 -8.46 5.26
C ILE A 50 -5.81 -7.56 5.61
N VAL A 51 -5.55 -6.46 6.31
CA VAL A 51 -6.57 -5.47 6.68
C VAL A 51 -6.53 -4.30 5.71
N VAL A 52 -7.57 -4.16 4.88
CA VAL A 52 -7.72 -3.01 3.98
C VAL A 52 -8.18 -1.79 4.78
N ASP A 53 -7.42 -0.70 4.70
CA ASP A 53 -7.66 0.57 5.40
C ASP A 53 -7.75 1.73 4.40
N ASN A 54 -8.95 2.27 4.22
CA ASN A 54 -9.21 3.39 3.32
C ASN A 54 -8.87 4.74 3.97
N ARG A 55 -7.88 5.46 3.41
CA ARG A 55 -7.39 6.76 3.89
C ARG A 55 -7.46 7.81 2.78
N ALA A 56 -8.69 8.18 2.42
CA ALA A 56 -8.95 9.17 1.39
C ALA A 56 -8.57 10.60 1.80
N GLY A 57 -8.36 11.46 0.79
CA GLY A 57 -8.17 12.91 0.97
C GLY A 57 -7.00 13.45 0.16
N ALA A 58 -7.10 14.71 -0.27
CA ALA A 58 -6.08 15.41 -1.05
C ALA A 58 -5.59 14.64 -2.30
N GLY A 59 -6.50 14.02 -3.05
CA GLY A 59 -6.12 13.19 -4.22
C GLY A 59 -5.32 11.94 -3.87
N GLY A 60 -5.35 11.53 -2.59
CA GLY A 60 -4.69 10.36 -2.03
C GLY A 60 -3.33 10.64 -1.37
N SER A 61 -2.87 11.90 -1.34
CA SER A 61 -1.62 12.24 -0.67
C SER A 61 -1.59 11.94 0.81
N LEU A 62 -2.72 12.08 1.52
CA LEU A 62 -2.76 11.83 2.97
C LEU A 62 -2.51 10.36 3.31
N GLY A 63 -3.11 9.44 2.54
CA GLY A 63 -2.86 8.00 2.71
C GLY A 63 -1.44 7.61 2.32
N ALA A 64 -0.89 8.19 1.25
CA ALA A 64 0.48 7.94 0.83
C ALA A 64 1.51 8.47 1.85
N GLU A 65 1.31 9.68 2.39
CA GLU A 65 2.15 10.24 3.46
C GLU A 65 2.14 9.38 4.72
N LEU A 66 0.97 8.83 5.09
CA LEU A 66 0.86 7.92 6.21
C LEU A 66 1.75 6.69 6.02
N VAL A 67 1.78 6.11 4.82
CA VAL A 67 2.63 4.93 4.54
C VAL A 67 4.11 5.32 4.46
N ALA A 68 4.44 6.47 3.85
CA ALA A 68 5.82 6.96 3.78
C ALA A 68 6.46 7.17 5.17
N ARG A 69 5.64 7.46 6.20
CA ARG A 69 6.08 7.63 7.60
C ARG A 69 5.94 6.36 8.45
N ALA A 70 5.44 5.27 7.89
CA ALA A 70 5.27 4.02 8.64
C ALA A 70 6.62 3.37 8.95
N GLN A 71 6.64 2.43 9.91
CA GLN A 71 7.83 1.62 10.13
C GLN A 71 8.12 0.80 8.85
N PRO A 72 9.38 0.76 8.37
CA PRO A 72 9.75 0.02 7.16
C PRO A 72 9.89 -1.48 7.44
N ASP A 73 8.90 -2.08 8.11
CA ASP A 73 8.90 -3.48 8.56
C ASP A 73 8.03 -4.40 7.67
N GLY A 74 7.45 -3.85 6.60
CA GLY A 74 6.59 -4.56 5.65
C GLY A 74 5.12 -4.67 6.07
N TYR A 75 4.75 -4.33 7.31
CA TYR A 75 3.37 -4.50 7.80
C TYR A 75 2.43 -3.35 7.45
N THR A 76 2.92 -2.29 6.81
CA THR A 76 2.10 -1.23 6.23
C THR A 76 2.43 -1.09 4.75
N LEU A 77 1.50 -1.51 3.89
CA LEU A 77 1.63 -1.48 2.44
C LEU A 77 0.75 -0.40 1.84
N LEU A 78 1.19 0.22 0.75
CA LEU A 78 0.39 1.16 -0.04
C LEU A 78 -0.09 0.46 -1.32
N VAL A 79 -1.40 0.44 -1.55
CA VAL A 79 -1.98 0.08 -2.86
C VAL A 79 -2.56 1.34 -3.48
N THR A 80 -1.96 1.79 -4.58
CA THR A 80 -2.28 3.07 -5.20
C THR A 80 -2.21 2.99 -6.72
N ASN A 81 -2.75 4.01 -7.37
CA ASN A 81 -2.53 4.33 -8.78
C ASN A 81 -1.57 5.56 -8.88
N PRO A 82 -1.29 6.10 -10.07
CA PRO A 82 -0.41 7.27 -10.22
C PRO A 82 -0.91 8.55 -9.54
N GLY A 83 -2.19 8.64 -9.15
CA GLY A 83 -2.80 9.86 -8.58
C GLY A 83 -2.02 10.47 -7.42
N PRO A 84 -1.72 9.73 -6.34
CA PRO A 84 -0.98 10.27 -5.20
C PRO A 84 0.47 10.62 -5.51
N SER A 85 1.06 10.09 -6.58
CA SER A 85 2.44 10.41 -6.98
C SER A 85 2.51 11.53 -8.02
N LEU A 86 1.50 11.69 -8.87
CA LEU A 86 1.46 12.71 -9.92
C LEU A 86 0.68 13.95 -9.47
N ASN A 87 -0.54 13.78 -8.99
CA ASN A 87 -1.41 14.91 -8.65
C ASN A 87 -0.92 15.66 -7.40
N SER A 88 -0.24 14.98 -6.48
CA SER A 88 0.33 15.62 -5.29
C SER A 88 1.51 16.52 -5.62
N ILE A 89 2.39 16.08 -6.53
CA ILE A 89 3.56 16.84 -6.99
C ILE A 89 3.12 17.98 -7.90
N LEU A 90 2.12 17.75 -8.76
CA LEU A 90 1.65 18.73 -9.75
C LEU A 90 0.71 19.79 -9.16
N LEU A 91 -0.14 19.43 -8.18
CA LEU A 91 -1.19 20.32 -7.66
C LEU A 91 -0.90 20.88 -6.26
N ARG A 92 0.08 20.33 -5.51
CA ARG A 92 0.48 20.88 -4.21
C ARG A 92 1.93 21.35 -4.24
N ARG A 93 2.18 22.52 -3.63
CA ARG A 93 3.52 22.98 -3.29
C ARG A 93 4.15 21.96 -2.31
N LYS A 94 5.03 21.09 -2.83
CA LYS A 94 5.90 20.16 -2.10
C LYS A 94 5.15 19.11 -1.25
N PRO A 95 4.90 17.88 -1.76
CA PRO A 95 4.53 16.77 -0.89
C PRO A 95 5.62 16.51 0.15
N THR A 96 5.22 16.02 1.31
CA THR A 96 6.11 15.67 2.44
C THR A 96 6.83 14.35 2.24
N TYR A 97 6.57 13.67 1.12
CA TYR A 97 7.22 12.43 0.69
C TYR A 97 7.58 12.51 -0.80
N GLY A 98 8.53 11.68 -1.21
CA GLY A 98 8.92 11.46 -2.60
C GLY A 98 8.96 9.98 -2.96
N PHE A 99 9.29 9.69 -4.22
CA PHE A 99 9.36 8.31 -4.72
C PHE A 99 10.34 7.42 -3.95
N ARG A 100 11.38 7.99 -3.36
CA ARG A 100 12.41 7.26 -2.60
C ARG A 100 11.95 6.82 -1.21
N ASP A 101 10.81 7.33 -0.74
CA ASP A 101 10.23 6.94 0.56
C ASP A 101 9.40 5.66 0.45
N PHE A 102 9.33 5.04 -0.74
CA PHE A 102 8.64 3.79 -0.97
C PHE A 102 9.57 2.76 -1.65
N THR A 103 9.43 1.50 -1.25
CA THR A 103 9.98 0.37 -1.98
C THR A 103 8.93 -0.17 -2.95
N PRO A 104 9.16 -0.14 -4.27
CA PRO A 104 8.25 -0.74 -5.24
C PRO A 104 8.17 -2.26 -5.04
N VAL A 105 6.96 -2.80 -4.93
CA VAL A 105 6.75 -4.25 -4.72
C VAL A 105 6.34 -4.92 -6.02
N ILE A 106 5.22 -4.51 -6.61
CA ILE A 106 4.68 -5.11 -7.83
C ILE A 106 3.77 -4.12 -8.57
N TYR A 107 3.76 -4.22 -9.90
CA TYR A 107 2.75 -3.58 -10.74
C TYR A 107 1.51 -4.49 -10.82
N ILE A 108 0.38 -4.04 -10.28
CA ILE A 108 -0.85 -4.85 -10.21
C ILE A 108 -1.57 -4.90 -11.56
N GLY A 109 -1.61 -3.78 -12.28
CA GLY A 109 -2.30 -3.68 -13.57
C GLY A 109 -2.66 -2.24 -13.95
N SER A 110 -3.30 -2.10 -15.12
CA SER A 110 -3.84 -0.84 -15.63
C SER A 110 -5.34 -0.96 -15.89
N ALA A 111 -6.04 0.18 -15.79
CA ALA A 111 -7.42 0.32 -16.22
C ALA A 111 -7.54 1.60 -17.08
N PRO A 112 -8.27 1.56 -18.21
CA PRO A 112 -8.51 2.75 -19.02
C PRO A 112 -9.44 3.73 -18.29
N LEU A 113 -9.26 5.03 -18.55
CA LEU A 113 -10.24 6.04 -18.16
C LEU A 113 -11.39 6.05 -19.16
N ILE A 114 -12.62 6.10 -18.65
CA ILE A 114 -13.82 6.16 -19.47
C ILE A 114 -14.53 7.48 -19.18
N LEU A 115 -14.82 8.25 -20.24
CA LEU A 115 -15.65 9.45 -20.15
C LEU A 115 -17.12 9.03 -20.13
N VAL A 116 -17.84 9.45 -19.10
CA VAL A 116 -19.26 9.16 -18.92
C VAL A 116 -19.97 10.45 -18.55
N ALA A 117 -21.17 10.66 -19.09
CA ALA A 117 -22.07 11.74 -18.70
C ALA A 117 -23.36 11.14 -18.13
N ASN A 118 -24.05 11.90 -17.27
CA ASN A 118 -25.40 11.53 -16.86
C ASN A 118 -26.30 11.50 -18.11
N PRO A 119 -27.11 10.45 -18.34
CA PRO A 119 -28.06 10.42 -19.45
C PRO A 119 -29.21 11.44 -19.31
N ARG A 120 -29.29 12.17 -18.18
CA ARG A 120 -30.28 13.20 -17.88
C ARG A 120 -29.60 14.56 -17.69
#